data_AF-A0A376KMM5-F1
#
_entry.id   AF-A0A376KMM5-F1
#
_cell.length_a   1.000
_cell.length_b   1.000
_cell.length_c   1.000
_cell.angle_alpha   90.00
_cell.angle_beta   90.00
_cell.angle_gamma   90.00
#
_symmetry.space_group_name_H-M   'P 1'
#
loop_
_entity.id
_entity.type
_entity.pdbx_description
1 polymer ?
#
loop_
_entity_poly.entity_id
_entity_poly.type
_entity_poly.pdbx_seq_one_letter_code
_entity_poly.pdbx_strand_id
1 'polypeptide(L)' 'MEHELHYIGIDTAKEKLDVDVLRPDGRHRTKKFAKHH' A
#
# COMPACT_ATOMS: atom_id res chain seq x y z
N MET A 1 15.64 -21.14 1.21
CA MET A 1 15.40 -19.90 1.97
C MET A 1 14.04 -19.39 1.53
N GLU A 2 13.10 -19.22 2.46
CA GLU A 2 11.78 -18.69 2.11
C GLU A 2 11.90 -17.17 1.91
N HIS A 3 11.53 -16.68 0.74
CA HIS A 3 11.44 -15.25 0.46
C HIS A 3 10.01 -14.80 0.72
N GLU A 4 9.82 -13.93 1.72
CA GLU A 4 8.50 -13.39 2.05
C GLU A 4 8.11 -12.30 1.06
N LEU A 5 7.24 -12.63 0.11
CA LEU A 5 6.76 -11.70 -0.93
C LEU A 5 5.75 -10.72 -0.33
N HIS A 6 6.01 -9.43 -0.52
CA HIS A 6 5.09 -8.35 -0.16
C HIS A 6 4.70 -7.58 -1.42
N TYR A 7 3.43 -7.21 -1.54
CA TYR A 7 2.93 -6.41 -2.65
C TYR A 7 2.59 -5.00 -2.18
N ILE A 8 2.92 -4.01 -2.99
CA ILE A 8 2.62 -2.60 -2.72
C ILE A 8 1.69 -2.09 -3.82
N GLY A 9 0.47 -1.71 -3.44
CA GLY A 9 -0.48 -1.01 -4.30
C GLY A 9 -0.39 0.49 -4.07
N ILE A 10 -0.35 1.27 -5.15
CA ILE A 10 -0.35 2.73 -5.10
C ILE A 10 -1.53 3.23 -5.93
N ASP A 11 -2.48 3.89 -5.26
CA ASP A 11 -3.64 4.50 -5.89
C ASP A 11 -3.43 6.02 -5.98
N THR A 12 -3.18 6.49 -7.20
CA THR A 12 -2.92 7.91 -7.51
C THR A 12 -4.16 8.65 -8.02
N ALA A 13 -5.25 7.92 -8.33
CA ALA A 13 -6.48 8.48 -8.90
C ALA A 13 -7.28 9.29 -7.87
N LYS A 14 -7.07 9.02 -6.57
CA LYS A 14 -7.72 9.74 -5.47
C LYS A 14 -7.11 11.12 -5.23
N GLU A 15 -7.88 11.99 -4.59
CA GLU A 15 -7.41 13.31 -4.10
C GLU A 15 -6.26 13.20 -3.09
N LYS A 16 -6.14 12.06 -2.41
CA LYS A 16 -5.05 11.71 -1.50
C LYS A 16 -4.32 10.49 -2.05
N LEU A 17 -3.01 10.42 -1.87
CA LEU A 17 -2.23 9.26 -2.28
C LEU A 17 -2.46 8.13 -1.27
N ASP A 18 -3.06 7.04 -1.71
CA ASP A 18 -3.26 5.84 -0.89
C ASP A 18 -2.20 4.80 -1.25
N VAL A 19 -1.46 4.34 -0.25
CA VAL A 19 -0.49 3.24 -0.37
C VAL A 19 -1.00 2.07 0.45
N ASP A 20 -1.08 0.89 -0.16
CA ASP A 20 -1.51 -0.33 0.49
C ASP A 20 -0.43 -1.41 0.39
N VAL A 21 -0.23 -2.15 1.48
CA VAL A 21 0.73 -3.26 1.53
C VAL A 21 -0.02 -4.54 1.82
N LEU A 22 0.02 -5.47 0.88
CA LEU A 22 -0.49 -6.84 1.04
C LEU A 22 0.64 -7.74 1.52
N ARG A 23 0.45 -8.29 2.71
CA ARG A 23 1.31 -9.31 3.31
C ARG A 23 0.93 -10.69 2.78
N PRO A 24 1.85 -11.66 2.79
CA PRO A 24 1.55 -13.03 2.35
C PRO A 24 0.53 -13.75 3.25
N ASP A 25 0.31 -13.29 4.48
CA ASP A 25 -0.76 -13.77 5.37
C ASP A 25 -2.15 -13.19 5.01
N GLY A 26 -2.25 -12.44 3.91
CA GLY A 26 -3.50 -11.83 3.44
C GLY A 26 -3.88 -10.55 4.18
N ARG A 27 -3.07 -10.07 5.13
CA ARG A 27 -3.36 -8.82 5.85
C ARG A 27 -2.94 -7.62 5.03
N HIS A 28 -3.77 -6.58 5.06
CA HIS A 28 -3.51 -5.30 4.43
C HIS A 28 -3.05 -4.27 5.48
N ARG A 29 -2.11 -3.42 5.09
CA ARG A 29 -1.78 -2.18 5.80
C ARG A 29 -1.85 -1.02 4.83
N THR A 30 -2.79 -0.12 5.07
CA THR A 30 -2.99 1.07 4.24
C THR A 30 -2.48 2.33 4.92
N LYS A 31 -1.82 3.22 4.17
CA LYS A 31 -1.40 4.55 4.61
C LYS A 31 -1.85 5.59 3.60
N LYS A 32 -2.52 6.63 4.10
CA LYS A 32 -3.02 7.76 3.29
C LYS A 32 -2.09 8.94 3.45
N PHE A 33 -1.66 9.52 2.34
CA PHE A 33 -0.87 10.75 2.30
C PHE A 33 -1.74 11.86 1.71
N ALA A 34 -1.84 12.98 2.42
CA ALA A 34 -2.45 14.18 1.85
C ALA A 34 -1.57 14.67 0.70
N LYS A 35 -2.19 15.06 -0.43
CA LYS A 35 -1.49 15.85 -1.43
C LYS A 35 -1.30 17.24 -0.80
N HIS A 36 -0.05 17.65 -0.62
CA HIS A 36 0.24 19.03 -0.21
C HIS A 36 -0.07 19.94 -1.40
N HIS A 37 -0.86 20.98 -1.13
CA HIS A 37 -1.22 22.03 -2.09
C HIS A 37 -0.15 23.13 -2.09
#